data_AF-A0A5A7N0G2-F1
#
_entry.id   AF-A0A5A7N0G2-F1
#
_cell.length_a   1.000
_cell.length_b   1.000
_cell.length_c   1.000
_cell.angle_alpha   90.00
_cell.angle_beta   90.00
_cell.angle_gamma   90.00
#
_symmetry.space_group_name_H-M   'P 1'
#
loop_
_entity.id
_entity.type
_entity.pdbx_description
1 polymer ?
#
loop_
_entity_poly.entity_id
_entity_poly.type
_entity_poly.pdbx_seq_one_letter_code
_entity_poly.pdbx_strand_id
1 'polypeptide(L)' 'MVQGTADDIVAPASVQKLIEKLKQQKAITIDQSIIEGGDHFFEGKLEEMIGEVNAYLDKRLG' A
#
# COMPACT_ATOMS: atom_id res chain seq x y z
N MET A 1 -2.16 0.51 3.48
CA MET A 1 -0.79 0.43 2.93
C MET A 1 -0.90 0.45 1.42
N VAL A 2 -0.24 1.41 0.79
CA VAL A 2 -0.17 1.50 -0.68
C VAL A 2 1.23 1.09 -1.10
N GLN A 3 1.37 0.24 -2.11
CA GLN A 3 2.66 -0.25 -2.59
C GLN A 3 2.72 -0.37 -4.11
N GLY A 4 3.85 -0.04 -4.72
CA GLY A 4 4.14 -0.30 -6.12
C GLY A 4 4.70 -1.70 -6.38
N THR A 5 4.30 -2.35 -7.47
CA THR A 5 4.78 -3.71 -7.82
C THR A 5 6.22 -3.74 -8.35
N ALA A 6 6.75 -2.62 -8.82
CA ALA A 6 8.09 -2.45 -9.37
C ALA A 6 9.03 -1.72 -8.39
N ASP A 7 8.70 -1.70 -7.10
CA ASP A 7 9.57 -1.14 -6.06
C ASP A 7 10.77 -2.06 -5.81
N ASP A 8 11.94 -1.67 -6.34
CA ASP A 8 13.20 -2.38 -6.15
C ASP A 8 13.94 -2.02 -4.84
N ILE A 9 13.52 -0.95 -4.14
CA ILE A 9 14.10 -0.52 -2.87
C ILE A 9 13.42 -1.25 -1.70
N VAL A 10 12.09 -1.30 -1.72
CA VAL A 10 11.24 -1.99 -0.76
C VAL A 10 10.39 -3.01 -1.50
N ALA A 11 11.02 -4.15 -1.81
CA ALA A 11 10.41 -5.22 -2.60
C ALA A 11 9.02 -5.69 -2.06
N PRO A 12 8.06 -6.01 -2.94
CA PRO A 12 6.75 -6.60 -2.60
C PRO A 12 6.80 -7.75 -1.61
N ALA A 13 7.79 -8.64 -1.73
CA ALA A 13 7.94 -9.77 -0.83
C ALA A 13 8.23 -9.36 0.63
N SER A 14 8.97 -8.28 0.85
CA SER A 14 9.29 -7.77 2.20
C SER A 14 8.06 -7.17 2.87
N VAL A 15 7.26 -6.45 2.09
CA VAL A 15 5.98 -5.90 2.56
C VAL A 15 4.98 -7.00 2.87
N GLN A 16 4.88 -8.02 2.02
CA GLN A 16 3.99 -9.16 2.26
C GLN A 16 4.30 -9.84 3.61
N LYS A 17 5.58 -10.07 3.91
CA LYS A 17 6.02 -10.61 5.22
C LYS A 17 5.63 -9.70 6.39
N LEU A 18 5.71 -8.38 6.21
CA LEU A 18 5.28 -7.43 7.25
C LEU A 18 3.76 -7.53 7.47
N ILE A 19 2.97 -7.59 6.40
CA ILE A 19 1.51 -7.72 6.48
C ILE A 19 1.12 -9.03 7.17
N GLU A 20 1.78 -10.14 6.86
CA GLU A 20 1.54 -11.41 7.54
C GLU A 20 1.77 -11.33 9.05
N LYS A 21 2.86 -10.66 9.49
CA LYS A 21 3.14 -10.44 10.91
C LYS A 21 2.09 -9.54 11.56
N LEU A 22 1.67 -8.47 10.89
CA LEU A 22 0.66 -7.56 11.42
C LEU A 22 -0.72 -8.24 11.50
N LYS A 23 -1.08 -9.10 10.53
CA LYS A 23 -2.33 -9.88 10.54
C LYS A 23 -2.44 -10.84 11.74
N GLN A 24 -1.32 -11.21 12.36
CA GLN A 24 -1.32 -12.03 13.59
C GLN A 24 -1.76 -11.23 14.83
N GLN A 25 -1.72 -9.90 14.77
CA GLN A 25 -2.17 -9.03 15.85
C GLN A 25 -3.70 -8.93 15.81
N LYS A 26 -4.35 -9.32 16.92
CA LYS A 26 -5.81 -9.23 17.04
C LYS A 26 -6.24 -7.76 17.21
N ALA A 27 -7.45 -7.45 16.75
CA ALA A 27 -8.09 -6.13 16.85
C ALA A 27 -7.54 -5.00 15.96
N ILE A 28 -6.76 -5.33 14.92
CA ILE A 28 -6.42 -4.37 13.85
C ILE A 28 -6.96 -4.83 12.50
N THR A 29 -7.33 -3.87 11.65
CA THR A 29 -7.69 -4.10 10.25
C THR A 29 -6.63 -3.47 9.37
N ILE A 30 -6.08 -4.25 8.45
CA ILE A 30 -5.03 -3.79 7.54
C ILE A 30 -5.63 -3.72 6.14
N ASP A 31 -5.78 -2.49 5.63
CA ASP A 31 -6.12 -2.24 4.23
C ASP A 31 -4.82 -2.22 3.41
N GLN A 32 -4.76 -2.99 2.33
CA GLN A 32 -3.63 -3.04 1.38
C GLN A 32 -4.13 -2.67 -0.01
N SER A 33 -3.40 -1.79 -0.69
CA SER A 33 -3.60 -1.40 -2.08
C SER A 33 -2.27 -1.57 -2.83
N ILE A 34 -2.36 -2.05 -4.08
CA ILE A 34 -1.22 -2.36 -4.93
C ILE A 34 -1.39 -1.60 -6.24
N ILE A 35 -0.36 -0.82 -6.62
CA ILE A 35 -0.31 -0.06 -7.85
C ILE A 35 0.62 -0.78 -8.82
N GLU A 36 0.06 -1.27 -9.92
CA GLU A 36 0.81 -1.99 -10.94
C GLU A 36 1.81 -1.07 -11.65
N GLY A 37 3.04 -1.54 -11.77
CA GLY A 37 4.15 -0.82 -12.41
C GLY A 37 4.67 0.38 -11.61
N GLY A 38 4.12 0.65 -10.42
CA GLY A 38 4.66 1.68 -9.52
C GLY A 38 6.01 1.25 -8.95
N ASP A 39 6.99 2.14 -9.04
CA ASP A 39 8.28 2.00 -8.36
C ASP A 39 8.22 2.56 -6.93
N HIS A 40 9.37 2.70 -6.26
CA HIS A 40 9.43 3.26 -4.91
C HIS A 40 8.88 4.69 -4.82
N PHE A 41 9.02 5.47 -5.90
CA PHE A 41 8.63 6.88 -5.97
C PHE A 41 7.25 7.09 -6.58
N PHE A 42 6.64 6.03 -7.11
CA PHE A 42 5.45 6.07 -7.95
C PHE A 42 5.59 7.05 -9.12
N GLU A 43 6.76 7.10 -9.75
CA GLU A 43 6.99 7.99 -10.91
C GLU A 43 6.01 7.63 -12.04
N GLY A 44 5.31 8.64 -12.58
CA GLY A 44 4.23 8.44 -13.56
C GLY A 44 2.94 7.81 -12.99
N LYS A 45 2.90 7.53 -11.68
CA LYS A 45 1.79 6.89 -10.96
C LYS A 45 1.33 7.65 -9.70
N LEU A 46 1.85 8.87 -9.50
CA LEU A 46 1.54 9.72 -8.34
C LEU A 46 0.04 10.00 -8.19
N GLU A 47 -0.68 10.28 -9.28
CA GLU A 47 -2.12 10.54 -9.21
C GLU A 47 -2.91 9.31 -8.75
N GLU A 48 -2.53 8.12 -9.21
CA GLU A 48 -3.12 6.85 -8.80
C GLU A 48 -2.88 6.61 -7.30
N MET A 49 -1.65 6.85 -6.83
CA MET A 49 -1.28 6.75 -5.41
C MET A 49 -2.07 7.73 -4.53
N ILE A 50 -2.18 8.99 -4.96
CA ILE A 50 -2.95 10.01 -4.24
C ILE A 50 -4.44 9.63 -4.20
N GLY A 51 -4.99 9.11 -5.30
CA GLY A 51 -6.37 8.63 -5.37
C GLY A 51 -6.66 7.54 -4.34
N GLU A 52 -5.79 6.53 -4.24
CA GLU A 52 -5.90 5.46 -3.25
C GLU A 52 -5.82 5.98 -1.81
N VAL A 53 -4.93 6.94 -1.54
CA VAL A 53 -4.82 7.58 -0.21
C VAL A 53 -6.09 8.36 0.13
N ASN A 54 -6.61 9.15 -0.80
CA ASN A 54 -7.83 9.93 -0.59
C ASN A 54 -9.04 9.01 -0.35
N ALA A 55 -9.21 7.96 -1.16
CA ALA A 55 -10.30 7.00 -0.99
C ALA A 55 -10.23 6.30 0.39
N TYR A 56 -9.03 6.00 0.87
CA TYR A 56 -8.85 5.45 2.21
C TYR A 56 -9.23 6.45 3.31
N LEU A 57 -8.84 7.72 3.17
CA LEU A 57 -9.20 8.77 4.12
C LEU A 57 -10.71 8.99 4.16
N ASP A 58 -11.37 9.08 3.00
CA ASP A 58 -12.82 9.24 2.89
C ASP A 58 -13.55 8.08 3.57
N LYS A 59 -13.11 6.84 3.35
CA LYS A 59 -13.68 5.63 4.00
C LYS A 59 -13.56 5.66 5.53
N ARG A 60 -12.53 6.30 6.08
CA ARG A 60 -12.23 6.30 7.53
C ARG A 60 -12.75 7.53 8.26
N LEU A 61 -12.93 8.64 7.55
CA LEU A 61 -13.30 9.95 8.13
C LEU A 61 -14.74 10.37 7.78
N GLY A 62 -15.35 9.78 6.75
CA GLY A 62 -16.77 9.90 6.44
C GLY A 62 -17.63 8.89 7.21
#